data_AF-A0A1F8UXU0-F1
#
_entry.id   AF-A0A1F8UXU0-F1
#
_cell.length_a   1.000
_cell.length_b   1.000
_cell.length_c   1.000
_cell.angle_alpha   90.00
_cell.angle_beta   90.00
_cell.angle_gamma   90.00
#
_symmetry.space_group_name_H-M   'P 1'
#
loop_
_entity.id
_entity.type
_entity.pdbx_description
1 polymer ?
#
loop_
_entity_poly.entity_id
_entity_poly.type
_entity_poly.pdbx_seq_one_letter_code
_entity_poly.pdbx_strand_id
1 'polypeptide(L)' 'MNQCTCCNQKYEEELYISDKGNTFCDDCLGECNAICKICEETFEKPDMYEDEDGKYICEKCYAKLQEGGNSVLE' A
#
# COMPACT_ATOMS: atom_id res chain seq x y z
N MET A 1 -22.49 2.37 -6.60
CA MET A 1 -21.52 3.38 -6.15
C MET A 1 -20.22 2.67 -5.85
N ASN A 2 -19.17 3.02 -6.57
CA ASN A 2 -17.83 2.48 -6.35
C ASN A 2 -17.14 3.35 -5.29
N GLN A 3 -16.27 2.76 -4.47
CA GLN A 3 -15.55 3.49 -3.43
C GLN A 3 -14.07 3.49 -3.76
N CYS A 4 -13.41 4.65 -3.66
CA CYS A 4 -11.96 4.71 -3.81
C CYS A 4 -11.28 4.15 -2.56
N THR A 5 -10.36 3.19 -2.72
CA THR A 5 -9.58 2.58 -1.64
C THR A 5 -8.71 3.62 -0.92
N CYS A 6 -8.25 4.65 -1.63
CA CYS A 6 -7.33 5.66 -1.07
C CYS A 6 -8.04 6.69 -0.18
N CYS A 7 -9.00 7.43 -0.74
CA CYS A 7 -9.67 8.53 -0.05
C CYS A 7 -10.98 8.11 0.62
N ASN A 8 -11.40 6.85 0.47
CA ASN A 8 -12.66 6.30 0.98
C ASN A 8 -13.94 7.03 0.51
N GLN A 9 -13.84 7.90 -0.49
CA GLN A 9 -14.99 8.57 -1.07
C GLN A 9 -15.72 7.66 -2.04
N LYS A 10 -17.04 7.86 -2.13
CA LYS A 10 -17.92 7.11 -3.03
C LYS A 10 -18.21 7.91 -4.28
N TYR A 11 -18.12 7.25 -5.43
CA TYR A 11 -18.32 7.81 -6.74
C TYR A 11 -19.47 7.07 -7.44
N GLU A 12 -20.25 7.82 -8.22
CA GLU A 12 -21.29 7.25 -9.09
C GLU A 12 -20.70 6.71 -10.39
N GLU A 13 -19.55 7.25 -10.82
CA GLU A 13 -18.80 6.84 -11.98
C GLU A 13 -17.91 5.61 -11.77
N GLU A 14 -17.33 5.11 -12.87
CA GLU A 14 -16.37 4.01 -12.84
C GLU A 14 -15.03 4.50 -12.29
N LEU A 15 -14.43 3.69 -11.40
CA LEU A 15 -13.12 3.95 -10.83
C LEU A 15 -12.06 3.11 -11.56
N TYR A 16 -10.82 3.60 -11.59
CA TYR A 16 -9.70 2.78 -12.05
C TYR A 16 -9.50 1.60 -11.11
N ILE A 17 -9.34 0.40 -11.67
CA ILE A 17 -9.08 -0.82 -10.91
C ILE A 17 -7.65 -1.24 -11.20
N SER A 18 -6.81 -1.34 -10.17
CA SER A 18 -5.44 -1.83 -10.32
C SER A 18 -5.39 -3.35 -10.48
N ASP A 19 -4.23 -3.87 -10.87
CA ASP A 19 -4.01 -5.32 -11.01
C ASP A 19 -4.23 -6.10 -9.70
N LYS A 20 -4.21 -5.42 -8.56
CA LYS A 20 -4.47 -6.00 -7.24
C LYS A 20 -5.93 -5.88 -6.79
N GLY A 21 -6.78 -5.25 -7.60
CA GLY A 21 -8.20 -5.05 -7.30
C GLY A 21 -8.51 -3.81 -6.46
N ASN A 22 -7.53 -2.93 -6.24
CA ASN A 22 -7.75 -1.65 -5.58
C ASN A 22 -8.44 -0.66 -6.53
N THR A 23 -9.36 0.14 -6.01
CA THR A 23 -10.14 1.11 -6.80
C THR A 23 -9.68 2.55 -6.53
N PHE A 24 -9.44 3.32 -7.58
CA PHE A 24 -8.92 4.70 -7.48
C PHE A 24 -9.77 5.67 -8.30
N CYS A 25 -10.09 6.82 -7.71
CA CYS A 25 -10.61 7.97 -8.46
C CYS A 25 -9.48 8.66 -9.23
N ASP A 26 -9.84 9.51 -10.17
CA ASP A 26 -8.90 10.25 -11.03
C ASP A 26 -7.85 11.01 -10.19
N ASP A 27 -8.28 11.68 -9.11
CA ASP A 27 -7.38 12.41 -8.21
C ASP A 27 -6.42 11.49 -7.44
N CYS A 28 -6.87 10.28 -7.07
CA CYS A 28 -6.05 9.35 -6.28
C CYS A 28 -5.15 8.47 -7.16
N LEU A 29 -5.36 8.48 -8.47
CA LEU A 29 -4.59 7.68 -9.41
C LEU A 29 -3.15 8.21 -9.46
N GLY A 30 -2.19 7.38 -9.04
CA GLY A 30 -0.78 7.76 -8.94
C GLY A 30 -0.40 8.50 -7.64
N GLU A 31 -1.27 9.33 -7.07
CA GLU A 31 -1.04 9.98 -5.77
C GLU A 31 -1.15 9.01 -4.58
N CYS A 32 -1.89 7.92 -4.76
CA CYS A 32 -2.02 6.88 -3.74
C CYS A 32 -0.84 5.90 -3.68
N ASN A 33 0.31 6.26 -4.24
CA ASN A 33 1.52 5.47 -4.18
C ASN A 33 2.46 5.95 -3.06
N ALA A 34 3.25 5.03 -2.51
CA ALA A 34 4.31 5.33 -1.57
C ALA A 34 5.56 4.48 -1.88
N ILE A 35 6.71 4.99 -1.47
CA ILE A 35 8.00 4.32 -1.64
C ILE A 35 8.26 3.46 -0.40
N CYS A 36 8.56 2.18 -0.60
CA CYS A 36 8.95 1.29 0.48
C CYS A 36 10.30 1.75 1.07
N LYS A 37 10.35 1.99 2.38
CA LYS A 37 11.60 2.42 3.05
C LYS A 37 12.74 1.39 3.00
N ILE A 38 12.46 0.14 2.63
CA ILE A 38 13.42 -0.98 2.67
C ILE A 38 13.96 -1.31 1.28
N CYS A 39 13.08 -1.51 0.29
CA CYS A 39 13.49 -1.83 -1.08
C CYS A 39 13.47 -0.64 -2.04
N GLU A 40 13.02 0.54 -1.58
CA GLU A 40 12.96 1.79 -2.36
C GLU A 40 12.11 1.70 -3.64
N GLU A 41 11.28 0.68 -3.77
CA GLU A 41 10.30 0.53 -4.85
C GLU A 41 8.96 1.18 -4.48
N THR A 42 8.22 1.62 -5.50
CA THR A 42 6.91 2.26 -5.38
C THR A 42 5.79 1.22 -5.36
N PHE A 43 4.90 1.31 -4.38
CA PHE A 43 3.71 0.48 -4.27
C PHE A 43 2.48 1.33 -3.93
N GLU A 44 1.30 0.75 -4.13
CA GLU A 44 0.03 1.35 -3.72
C GLU A 44 -0.03 1.36 -2.18
N LYS A 45 -0.26 2.53 -1.57
CA LYS A 45 -0.35 2.70 -0.10
C LYS A 45 -1.29 1.70 0.59
N PRO A 46 -2.45 1.32 0.04
CA PRO A 46 -3.34 0.34 0.68
C PRO A 46 -2.71 -1.03 0.92
N ASP A 47 -1.67 -1.40 0.16
CA ASP A 47 -0.96 -2.68 0.31
C ASP A 47 0.33 -2.55 1.13
N MET A 48 0.52 -1.42 1.82
CA MET A 48 1.72 -1.12 2.58
C MET A 48 1.40 -0.98 4.08
N TYR A 49 2.40 -1.28 4.90
CA TYR A 49 2.38 -1.10 6.34
C TYR A 49 3.05 0.22 6.69
N GLU A 50 2.33 1.10 7.39
CA GLU A 50 2.90 2.32 7.97
C GLU A 50 3.61 1.97 9.29
N ASP A 51 4.84 2.46 9.47
CA ASP A 51 5.57 2.34 10.73
C ASP A 51 5.29 3.51 11.69
N GLU A 52 5.86 3.47 12.89
CA GLU A 52 5.67 4.50 13.92
C GLU A 52 6.23 5.88 13.51
N ASP A 53 7.12 5.94 12.51
CA ASP A 53 7.69 7.17 11.95
C ASP A 53 6.86 7.70 10.75
N GLY A 54 5.74 7.06 10.41
CA GLY A 54 4.91 7.41 9.26
C GLY A 54 5.51 7.02 7.91
N LYS A 55 6.48 6.10 7.88
CA LYS A 55 7.08 5.56 6.65
C LYS A 55 6.41 4.25 6.25
N TYR A 56 6.36 4.01 4.95
CA TYR A 56 5.69 2.83 4.42
C TYR A 56 6.66 1.67 4.14
N ILE A 57 6.23 0.45 4.44
CA ILE A 57 6.93 -0.81 4.20
C ILE A 57 6.03 -1.70 3.35
N CYS A 58 6.52 -2.20 2.21
CA CYS A 58 5.73 -3.12 1.40
C CYS A 58 5.59 -4.49 2.09
N GLU A 59 4.52 -5.23 1.75
CA GLU A 59 4.21 -6.54 2.33
C GLU A 59 5.40 -7.52 2.31
N LYS A 60 6.11 -7.63 1.18
CA LYS A 60 7.27 -8.52 1.04
C LYS A 60 8.40 -8.18 2.01
N CYS A 61 8.68 -6.90 2.19
CA CYS A 61 9.72 -6.44 3.11
C CYS A 61 9.27 -6.59 4.56
N TYR A 62 7.99 -6.34 4.84
CA TYR A 62 7.40 -6.53 6.16
C TYR A 62 7.42 -8.01 6.59
N ALA A 63 7.05 -8.93 5.70
CA ALA A 63 7.13 -10.38 5.94
C ALA A 63 8.57 -10.82 6.28
N LYS A 64 9.57 -10.36 5.50
CA LYS A 64 10.98 -10.65 5.77
C LYS A 64 11.45 -10.14 7.14
N LEU A 65 10.96 -8.99 7.59
CA LEU A 65 11.28 -8.46 8.92
C LEU A 65 10.69 -9.34 10.03
N GLN A 66 9.47 -9.86 9.84
CA GLN A 66 8.85 -10.77 10.80
C GLN A 66 9.57 -12.13 10.83
N GLU A 67 9.97 -12.66 9.68
CA GLU A 67 10.74 -13.91 9.59
C GLU A 67 12.17 -13.76 10.16
N GLY A 68 12.81 -12.62 9.91
CA GLY A 68 14.15 -12.29 10.42
C GLY A 68 14.19 -12.00 11.93
N GLY A 69 13.05 -11.72 12.56
CA GLY A 69 12.91 -11.63 14.02
C GLY A 69 13.04 -12.96 14.75
N ASN A 70 13.06 -14.08 14.02
CA ASN A 70 13.10 -15.43 14.59
C ASN A 70 14.39 -16.21 14.24
N SER A 71 15.46 -15.54 13.76
CA SER A 71 16.75 -16.18 13.43
C SER A 71 17.91 -15.74 14.32
N VAL A 72 17.63 -15.14 15.48
CA VAL A 72 18.57 -14.98 16.60
C VAL A 72 17.91 -15.54 17.85
N LEU A 73 17.65 -16.84 17.87
CA LEU A 73 17.50 -17.69 19.05
C LEU A 73 17.20 -19.11 18.52
N GLU A 74 18.26 -19.81 18.10
CA GLU A 74 18.61 -21.22 18.40
C GLU A 74 19.74 -21.70 17.49
#